data_AF-A0A258JX05-F1
#
_entry.id   AF-A0A258JX05-F1
#
_cell.length_a   1.000
_cell.length_b   1.000
_cell.length_c   1.000
_cell.angle_alpha   90.00
_cell.angle_beta   90.00
_cell.angle_gamma   90.00
#
_symmetry.space_group_name_H-M   'P 1'
#
loop_
_entity.id
_entity.type
_entity.pdbx_description
1 polymer ?
#
loop_
_entity_poly.entity_id
_entity_poly.type
_entity_poly.pdbx_seq_one_letter_code
_entity_poly.pdbx_strand_id
1 'polypeptide(L)' 'QQGVGLAVRKYVMMRRGFIASDAQRKPGGTLNAAARAEVDYLLSRLARTDPRAKL' A
#
# COMPACT_ATOMS: atom_id res chain seq x y z
N GLN A 1 15.18 8.51 -2.22
CA GLN A 1 13.76 8.53 -2.65
C GLN A 1 12.90 8.65 -1.40
N GLN A 2 12.38 9.84 -1.10
CA GLN A 2 11.90 10.15 0.26
C GLN A 2 10.36 10.03 0.38
N GLY A 3 9.88 9.35 1.42
CA GLY A 3 8.51 9.44 1.95
C GLY A 3 7.48 8.39 1.50
N VAL A 4 7.31 8.13 0.20
CA VAL A 4 6.15 7.35 -0.28
C VAL A 4 6.25 5.84 -0.01
N GLY A 5 7.47 5.28 -0.07
CA GLY A 5 7.66 3.82 -0.04
C GLY A 5 7.25 3.15 1.26
N LEU A 6 7.37 3.85 2.40
CA LEU A 6 6.88 3.32 3.68
C LEU A 6 5.35 3.35 3.75
N ALA A 7 4.71 4.38 3.20
CA ALA A 7 3.26 4.52 3.21
C ALA A 7 2.59 3.43 2.38
N VAL A 8 3.14 3.15 1.20
CA VAL A 8 2.68 2.05 0.33
C VAL A 8 2.86 0.70 1.03
N ARG A 9 4.03 0.42 1.62
CA ARG A 9 4.27 -0.86 2.32
C ARG A 9 3.28 -1.07 3.47
N LYS A 10 3.10 -0.06 4.31
CA LYS A 10 2.16 -0.13 5.43
C LYS A 10 0.72 -0.33 4.96
N TYR A 11 0.30 0.37 3.90
CA TYR A 11 -1.03 0.18 3.29
C TYR A 11 -1.25 -1.26 2.80
N VAL A 12 -0.27 -1.82 2.08
CA VAL A 12 -0.35 -3.21 1.57
C VAL A 12 -0.34 -4.23 2.71
N MET A 13 0.51 -4.05 3.73
CA MET A 13 0.53 -4.93 4.90
C MET A 13 -0.79 -4.88 5.66
N MET A 14 -1.41 -3.70 5.78
CA MET A 14 -2.72 -3.53 6.39
C MET A 14 -3.83 -4.20 5.57
N ARG A 15 -3.90 -3.99 4.25
CA ARG A 15 -4.91 -4.67 3.39
C ARG A 15 -4.80 -6.20 3.43
N ARG A 16 -3.60 -6.74 3.66
CA ARG A 16 -3.36 -8.18 3.79
C ARG A 16 -3.54 -8.74 5.20
N GLY A 17 -3.89 -7.89 6.17
CA GLY A 17 -4.09 -8.32 7.55
C GLY A 17 -2.82 -8.58 8.36
N PHE A 18 -1.64 -8.18 7.89
CA PHE A 18 -0.39 -8.34 8.66
C PHE A 18 -0.26 -7.32 9.80
N ILE A 19 -0.85 -6.13 9.64
CA ILE A 19 -0.87 -5.08 10.65
C ILE A 19 -2.26 -4.43 10.71
N ALA A 20 -2.62 -3.89 11.87
CA ALA A 20 -3.94 -3.28 12.06
C ALA A 20 -4.10 -1.89 11.41
N SER A 21 -2.99 -1.16 11.18
CA SER A 21 -3.03 0.23 10.70
C SER A 21 -1.82 0.62 9.87
N ASP A 22 -2.05 1.37 8.80
CA ASP A 22 -1.02 1.93 7.94
C ASP A 22 -0.40 3.26 8.45
N ALA A 23 -0.92 3.83 9.54
CA ALA A 23 -0.54 5.13 10.06
C ALA A 23 0.94 5.23 10.48
N GLN A 24 1.61 6.34 10.16
CA GLN A 24 3.02 6.58 10.49
C GLN A 24 3.19 7.60 11.62
N ARG A 25 4.25 7.47 12.41
CA ARG A 25 4.66 8.52 13.37
C ARG A 25 5.28 9.69 12.60
N LYS A 26 5.16 10.91 13.16
CA LYS A 26 5.71 12.12 12.55
C LYS A 26 7.26 12.13 12.66
N PRO A 27 7.98 12.63 11.64
CA PRO A 27 7.48 13.06 10.33
C PRO A 27 7.21 11.85 9.43
N GLY A 28 5.96 11.70 8.96
CA GLY A 28 5.53 10.57 8.14
C GLY A 28 4.33 10.96 7.28
N GLY A 29 4.30 10.46 6.04
CA GLY A 29 3.23 10.73 5.09
C GLY A 29 2.22 9.58 5.05
N THR A 30 0.95 9.92 4.87
CA THR A 30 -0.12 8.94 4.60
C THR A 30 -0.50 9.00 3.13
N LEU A 31 -0.94 7.87 2.57
CA LEU A 31 -1.58 7.89 1.25
C LEU A 31 -2.92 8.62 1.36
N ASN A 32 -3.25 9.45 0.37
CA ASN A 32 -4.61 9.93 0.19
C ASN A 32 -5.46 8.86 -0.54
N ALA A 33 -6.75 9.13 -0.74
CA ALA A 33 -7.64 8.17 -1.39
C ALA A 33 -7.23 7.85 -2.84
N ALA A 34 -6.80 8.85 -3.61
CA ALA A 34 -6.34 8.66 -4.99
C ALA A 34 -5.10 7.76 -5.05
N ALA A 35 -4.09 8.02 -4.22
CA ALA A 35 -2.87 7.21 -4.17
C ALA A 35 -3.16 5.76 -3.73
N ARG A 36 -4.13 5.54 -2.84
CA ARG A 36 -4.58 4.17 -2.50
C ARG A 36 -5.20 3.46 -3.71
N ALA A 37 -6.06 4.14 -4.45
CA ALA A 37 -6.67 3.59 -5.67
C ALA A 37 -5.64 3.27 -6.75
N GLU A 38 -4.62 4.12 -6.92
CA GLU A 38 -3.49 3.86 -7.82
C GLU A 38 -2.69 2.62 -7.40
N VAL A 39 -2.39 2.46 -6.10
CA VAL A 39 -1.73 1.26 -5.59
C VAL A 39 -2.57 0.00 -5.83
N ASP A 40 -3.87 0.06 -5.58
CA ASP A 40 -4.79 -1.06 -5.81
C ASP A 40 -4.87 -1.42 -7.30
N TYR A 41 -4.88 -0.42 -8.18
CA TYR A 41 -4.84 -0.63 -9.63
C TYR A 41 -3.55 -1.31 -10.08
N LEU A 42 -2.39 -0.92 -9.54
CA LEU A 42 -1.12 -1.57 -9.86
C LEU A 42 -1.07 -3.01 -9.34
N LEU A 43 -1.61 -3.27 -8.15
CA LEU A 43 -1.71 -4.63 -7.60
C LEU A 43 -2.65 -5.51 -8.42
N SER A 44 -3.78 -4.98 -8.90
CA SER A 44 -4.70 -5.75 -9.76
C SER A 44 -4.06 -6.14 -11.10
N ARG A 45 -3.24 -5.25 -11.68
CA ARG A 45 -2.44 -5.56 -12.87
C ARG A 45 -1.39 -6.63 -12.58
N LEU A 46 -0.68 -6.51 -11.46
CA LEU A 46 0.34 -7.49 -11.05
C LEU A 46 -0.28 -8.86 -10.77
N ALA A 47 -1.50 -8.91 -10.23
CA ALA A 47 -2.24 -10.14 -9.96
C ALA A 47 -2.55 -10.98 -11.22
N ARG A 48 -2.42 -10.41 -12.42
CA ARG A 48 -2.53 -11.12 -13.70
C ARG A 48 -1.36 -12.07 -13.95
N THR A 49 -0.19 -11.80 -13.39
CA THR A 49 1.05 -12.58 -13.60
C THR A 49 1.65 -13.13 -12.31
N ASP A 50 1.44 -12.46 -11.17
CA ASP A 50 1.90 -12.90 -9.86
C ASP A 50 0.70 -13.12 -8.91
N PRO A 51 0.37 -14.38 -8.57
CA PRO A 51 -0.76 -14.68 -7.70
C PRO A 51 -0.60 -14.10 -6.29
N ARG A 52 0.62 -13.82 -5.83
CA ARG A 52 0.85 -13.21 -4.53
C ARG A 52 0.28 -11.79 -4.46
N ALA A 53 0.05 -11.12 -5.58
CA ALA A 53 -0.54 -9.79 -5.64
C ALA A 53 -2.07 -9.76 -5.52
N LYS A 54 -2.74 -10.93 -5.54
CA LYS A 54 -4.17 -11.05 -5.25
C LYS A 54 -4.41 -10.66 -3.79
N LEU A 55 -5.33 -9.72 -3.56
CA LEU A 55 -5.80 -9.26 -2.25
C LEU A 55 -7.15 -9.90 -1.96
#